data_AF-A0A6P7FL12-F1
#
_entry.id   AF-A0A6P7FL12-F1
#
_cell.length_a   1.000
_cell.length_b   1.000
_cell.length_c   1.000
_cell.angle_alpha   90.00
_cell.angle_beta   90.00
_cell.angle_gamma   90.00
#
_symmetry.space_group_name_H-M   'P 1'
#
loop_
_entity.id
_entity.type
_entity.pdbx_description
1 polymer ?
#
loop_
_entity_poly.entity_id
_entity_poly.type
_entity_poly.pdbx_seq_one_letter_code
_entity_poly.pdbx_strand_id
1 'polypeptide(L)'
;MSRELGKVEFLRAIRARKYILFGKFSPTLTKTLKSEHWGEVRKIALAMGLINENKQYTYCRDVLLQNLRKRAVEKLDNARKTGTGGGAIAKKTEIDLLVYEILGKDSSVLNGTEETVAEMETIPKCVHYFIL
;
A
#
# COMPACT_ATOMS: atom_id res chain seq x y z
N MET A 1 -0.81 19.51 -11.71
CA MET A 1 -0.60 18.04 -11.59
C MET A 1 -1.94 17.33 -11.54
N SER A 2 -2.09 16.17 -12.19
CA SER A 2 -3.31 15.37 -12.08
C SER A 2 -3.42 14.76 -10.68
N ARG A 3 -4.59 14.86 -10.06
CA ARG A 3 -4.86 14.31 -8.73
C ARG A 3 -4.67 12.78 -8.68
N GLU A 4 -4.85 12.10 -9.81
CA GLU A 4 -4.62 10.66 -9.94
C GLU A 4 -3.14 10.31 -9.84
N LEU A 5 -2.27 11.06 -10.52
CA LEU A 5 -0.82 10.88 -10.45
C LEU A 5 -0.31 11.06 -9.01
N GLY A 6 -0.84 12.05 -8.29
CA GLY A 6 -0.50 12.26 -6.89
C GLY A 6 -0.82 11.04 -6.02
N LYS A 7 -1.99 10.41 -6.23
CA LYS A 7 -2.38 9.19 -5.50
C LYS A 7 -1.47 8.01 -5.81
N VAL A 8 -1.05 7.86 -7.07
CA VAL A 8 -0.10 6.81 -7.48
C VAL A 8 1.23 6.97 -6.75
N GLU A 9 1.81 8.17 -6.76
CA GLU A 9 3.09 8.43 -6.08
C GLU A 9 2.98 8.26 -4.55
N PHE A 10 1.86 8.69 -3.96
CA PHE A 10 1.57 8.43 -2.56
C PHE A 10 1.55 6.93 -2.22
N LEU A 11 0.88 6.12 -3.04
CA LEU A 11 0.82 4.67 -2.83
C LEU A 11 2.16 3.98 -3.08
N ARG A 12 2.93 4.41 -4.09
CA ARG A 12 4.30 3.93 -4.33
C ARG A 12 5.21 4.19 -3.13
N ALA A 13 5.12 5.38 -2.54
CA ALA A 13 5.88 5.73 -1.34
C ALA A 13 5.55 4.84 -0.13
N ILE A 14 4.26 4.48 0.03
CA ILE A 14 3.80 3.53 1.05
C ILE A 14 4.31 2.13 0.75
N ARG A 15 4.17 1.66 -0.50
CA ARG A 15 4.64 0.34 -0.94
C ARG A 15 6.13 0.14 -0.66
N ALA A 16 6.96 1.13 -1.02
CA ALA A 16 8.40 1.08 -0.79
C ALA A 16 8.78 0.93 0.69
N ARG A 17 7.91 1.38 1.61
CA ARG A 17 8.13 1.34 3.07
C ARG A 17 7.19 0.37 3.78
N LYS A 18 6.52 -0.53 3.04
CA LYS A 18 5.45 -1.39 3.55
C LYS A 18 5.87 -2.16 4.81
N TYR A 19 7.05 -2.77 4.78
CA TYR A 19 7.58 -3.58 5.89
C TYR A 19 7.75 -2.77 7.18
N ILE A 20 8.07 -1.48 7.07
CA ILE A 20 8.23 -0.59 8.22
C ILE A 20 6.86 -0.08 8.68
N LEU A 21 6.04 0.41 7.75
CA LEU A 21 4.76 1.03 8.07
C LEU A 21 3.76 0.04 8.67
N PHE A 22 3.75 -1.21 8.17
CA PHE A 22 2.79 -2.25 8.55
C PHE A 22 3.43 -3.43 9.31
N GLY A 23 4.75 -3.46 9.48
CA GLY A 23 5.43 -4.52 10.23
C GLY A 23 5.00 -4.61 11.70
N LYS A 24 5.14 -5.77 12.33
CA LYS A 24 4.90 -5.93 13.77
C LYS A 24 5.95 -5.16 14.56
N PHE A 25 5.55 -4.56 15.67
CA PHE A 25 6.50 -3.88 16.56
C PHE A 25 7.57 -4.88 17.03
N SER A 26 8.81 -4.43 16.99
CA SER A 26 9.98 -5.18 17.41
C SER A 26 10.98 -4.22 18.06
N PRO A 27 12.05 -4.72 18.69
CA PRO A 27 13.11 -3.84 19.20
C PRO A 27 13.73 -2.95 18.11
N THR A 28 13.70 -3.40 16.85
CA THR A 28 14.18 -2.65 15.68
C THR A 28 13.09 -1.76 15.06
N LEU A 29 11.81 -2.14 15.15
CA LEU A 29 10.68 -1.40 14.60
C LEU A 29 9.87 -0.73 15.71
N THR A 30 10.27 0.49 16.06
CA THR A 30 9.64 1.28 17.12
C THR A 30 8.47 2.13 16.61
N LYS A 31 7.64 2.64 17.55
CA LYS A 31 6.57 3.60 17.23
C LYS A 31 7.12 4.87 16.59
N THR A 32 8.25 5.37 17.09
CA THR A 32 8.92 6.58 16.59
C THR A 32 9.35 6.42 15.14
N LEU A 33 9.99 5.29 14.82
CA LEU A 33 10.43 4.99 13.45
C LEU A 33 9.24 4.94 12.49
N LYS A 34 8.12 4.31 12.89
CA LYS A 34 6.91 4.31 12.07
C LYS A 34 6.34 5.73 11.87
N SER A 35 6.30 6.56 12.90
CA SER A 35 5.80 7.94 12.77
C SER A 35 6.69 8.80 11.86
N GLU A 36 8.01 8.61 11.89
CA GLU A 36 8.95 9.30 11.00
C GLU A 36 8.71 8.90 9.54
N HIS A 37 8.61 7.60 9.25
CA HIS A 37 8.33 7.14 7.89
C HIS A 37 6.95 7.56 7.39
N TRP A 38 5.94 7.64 8.26
CA TRP A 38 4.66 8.25 7.92
C TRP A 38 4.77 9.77 7.67
N GLY A 39 5.69 10.45 8.38
CA GLY A 39 6.05 11.84 8.12
C GLY A 39 6.64 12.05 6.73
N GLU A 40 7.53 11.17 6.28
CA GLU A 40 8.06 11.21 4.91
C GLU A 40 6.98 10.98 3.85
N VAL A 41 6.08 10.02 4.07
CA VAL A 41 4.92 9.79 3.20
C VAL A 41 4.00 11.03 3.16
N ARG A 42 3.82 11.72 4.30
CA ARG A 42 3.07 12.96 4.38
C ARG A 42 3.71 14.06 3.53
N LYS A 43 5.04 14.22 3.54
CA LYS A 43 5.73 15.23 2.71
C LYS A 43 5.43 15.02 1.22
N ILE A 44 5.41 13.75 0.77
CA ILE A 44 5.05 13.40 -0.61
C ILE A 44 3.57 13.74 -0.88
N ALA A 45 2.66 13.37 0.02
CA ALA A 45 1.24 13.70 -0.12
C ALA A 45 0.99 15.22 -0.19
N LEU A 46 1.75 16.01 0.57
CA LEU A 46 1.69 17.46 0.58
C LEU A 46 2.23 18.04 -0.73
N ALA A 47 3.42 17.61 -1.17
CA ALA A 47 4.03 18.04 -2.43
C ALA A 47 3.15 17.72 -3.65
N MET A 48 2.39 16.62 -3.57
CA MET A 48 1.44 16.21 -4.61
C MET A 48 0.06 16.89 -4.51
N GLY A 49 -0.17 17.75 -3.52
CA GLY A 49 -1.43 18.46 -3.32
C GLY A 49 -2.60 17.56 -2.89
N LEU A 50 -2.33 16.39 -2.30
CA LEU A 50 -3.38 15.49 -1.80
C LEU A 50 -3.95 15.91 -0.45
N ILE A 51 -3.15 16.64 0.33
CA ILE A 51 -3.47 17.11 1.67
C ILE A 51 -3.05 18.57 1.83
N ASN A 52 -3.66 19.27 2.78
CA ASN A 52 -3.23 20.60 3.19
C ASN A 52 -2.13 20.51 4.26
N GLU A 53 -1.37 21.58 4.43
CA GLU A 53 -0.28 21.67 5.43
C GLU A 53 -0.76 21.38 6.86
N ASN A 54 -1.99 21.75 7.20
CA ASN A 54 -2.56 21.54 8.52
C ASN A 54 -2.85 20.06 8.84
N LYS A 55 -2.79 19.17 7.84
CA LYS A 55 -3.08 17.73 8.04
C LYS A 55 -1.83 17.00 8.47
N GLN A 56 -1.96 16.19 9.52
CA GLN A 56 -0.87 15.38 10.06
C GLN A 56 -0.71 14.05 9.32
N TYR A 57 0.38 13.33 9.61
CA TYR A 57 0.65 12.03 9.01
C TYR A 57 -0.44 10.99 9.35
N THR A 58 -1.11 11.14 10.50
CA THR A 58 -2.27 10.32 10.89
C THR A 58 -3.42 10.45 9.90
N TYR A 59 -3.66 11.64 9.34
CA TYR A 59 -4.67 11.83 8.30
C TYR A 59 -4.32 11.04 7.02
N CYS A 60 -3.04 10.98 6.65
CA CYS A 60 -2.58 10.19 5.51
C CYS A 60 -2.87 8.71 5.69
N ARG A 61 -2.60 8.19 6.89
CA ARG A 61 -2.82 6.78 7.25
C ARG A 61 -4.30 6.43 7.42
N ASP A 62 -5.01 7.20 8.22
CA ASP A 62 -6.33 6.84 8.72
C ASP A 62 -7.45 7.30 7.78
N VAL A 63 -7.24 8.38 7.01
CA VAL A 63 -8.28 8.90 6.12
C VAL A 63 -7.93 8.64 4.67
N LEU A 64 -6.79 9.15 4.20
CA LEU A 64 -6.45 9.09 2.78
C LEU A 64 -6.24 7.64 2.31
N LEU A 65 -5.38 6.88 2.99
CA LEU A 65 -5.15 5.48 2.65
C LEU A 65 -6.41 4.62 2.87
N GLN A 66 -7.14 4.82 3.96
CA GLN A 66 -8.37 4.06 4.24
C GLN A 66 -9.44 4.27 3.15
N ASN A 67 -9.60 5.51 2.66
CA ASN A 67 -10.53 5.81 1.57
C ASN A 67 -10.11 5.15 0.24
N LEU A 68 -8.81 5.16 -0.09
CA LEU A 68 -8.29 4.47 -1.27
C LEU A 68 -8.49 2.96 -1.16
N ARG A 69 -8.22 2.40 0.03
CA ARG A 69 -8.47 0.99 0.34
C ARG A 69 -9.93 0.62 0.18
N LYS A 70 -10.85 1.39 0.77
CA LYS A 70 -12.29 1.12 0.71
C LYS A 70 -12.78 1.05 -0.73
N ARG A 71 -12.39 2.02 -1.56
CA ARG A 71 -12.75 2.05 -2.99
C ARG A 71 -12.22 0.84 -3.76
N ALA A 72 -10.97 0.44 -3.52
CA ALA A 72 -10.38 -0.72 -4.20
C ALA A 72 -11.04 -2.05 -3.78
N VAL A 73 -11.42 -2.17 -2.50
CA VAL A 73 -12.13 -3.34 -1.98
C VAL A 73 -13.57 -3.40 -2.49
N GLU A 74 -14.30 -2.28 -2.52
CA GLU A 74 -15.65 -2.20 -3.09
C GLU A 74 -15.68 -2.62 -4.56
N LYS A 75 -14.70 -2.17 -5.36
CA LYS A 75 -14.54 -2.61 -6.75
C LYS A 75 -14.33 -4.13 -6.86
N LEU A 76 -13.51 -4.70 -5.97
CA LEU A 76 -13.24 -6.13 -5.97
C LEU A 76 -14.47 -6.95 -5.59
N ASP A 77 -15.19 -6.52 -4.55
CA ASP A 77 -16.42 -7.18 -4.08
C ASP A 77 -17.53 -7.12 -5.15
N ASN A 78 -17.70 -5.97 -5.81
CA ASN A 78 -18.62 -5.83 -6.93
C ASN A 78 -18.26 -6.77 -8.09
N ALA A 79 -16.97 -6.86 -8.44
CA ALA A 79 -16.51 -7.76 -9.49
C ALA A 79 -16.75 -9.24 -9.16
N ARG A 80 -16.61 -9.64 -7.89
CA ARG A 80 -16.88 -11.00 -7.42
C ARG A 80 -18.37 -11.34 -7.46
N LYS A 81 -19.24 -10.42 -7.03
CA LYS A 81 -20.69 -10.65 -6.89
C LYS A 81 -21.41 -10.74 -8.24
N THR A 82 -21.00 -9.98 -9.24
CA THR A 82 -21.79 -9.87 -10.49
C THR A 82 -21.48 -10.95 -11.52
N GLY A 83 -20.40 -11.74 -11.36
CA GLY A 83 -20.02 -12.88 -12.23
C GLY A 83 -19.66 -12.51 -13.68
N THR A 84 -20.16 -11.38 -14.16
CA THR A 84 -19.70 -10.63 -15.33
C THR A 84 -18.69 -9.62 -14.81
N GLY A 85 -17.45 -9.69 -15.29
CA GLY A 85 -16.42 -8.67 -15.03
C GLY A 85 -16.89 -7.32 -15.59
N GLY A 86 -17.70 -6.60 -14.82
CA GLY A 86 -18.57 -5.49 -15.24
C GLY A 86 -17.93 -4.58 -16.28
N GLY A 87 -18.49 -4.60 -17.49
CA GLY A 87 -17.88 -4.07 -18.71
C GLY A 87 -17.25 -2.69 -18.59
N ALA A 88 -16.13 -2.49 -19.30
CA ALA A 88 -15.30 -1.27 -19.44
C ALA A 88 -14.78 -0.59 -18.14
N ILE A 89 -15.52 -0.69 -17.03
CA ILE A 89 -15.27 -0.15 -15.69
C ILE A 89 -14.48 -1.16 -14.83
N ALA A 90 -14.46 -2.45 -15.19
CA ALA A 90 -13.70 -3.51 -14.53
C ALA A 90 -12.18 -3.50 -14.82
N LYS A 91 -11.64 -2.49 -15.51
CA LYS A 91 -10.19 -2.37 -15.64
C LYS A 91 -9.62 -1.86 -14.31
N LYS A 92 -8.95 -2.75 -13.57
CA LYS A 92 -8.19 -2.40 -12.35
C LYS A 92 -7.28 -1.23 -12.69
N THR A 93 -7.49 -0.10 -12.03
CA THR A 93 -6.66 1.10 -12.22
C THR A 93 -5.32 0.87 -11.53
N GLU A 94 -4.25 1.56 -11.94
CA GLU A 94 -2.93 1.48 -11.30
C GLU A 94 -3.01 1.68 -9.77
N ILE A 95 -3.87 2.61 -9.32
CA ILE A 95 -4.16 2.83 -7.90
C ILE A 95 -4.70 1.56 -7.23
N ASP A 96 -5.63 0.86 -7.87
CA ASP A 96 -6.24 -0.36 -7.31
C ASP A 96 -5.17 -1.45 -7.18
N LEU A 97 -4.30 -1.62 -8.18
CA LEU A 97 -3.19 -2.57 -8.16
C LEU A 97 -2.22 -2.28 -7.02
N LEU A 98 -1.79 -1.03 -6.87
CA LEU A 98 -0.91 -0.61 -5.78
C LEU A 98 -1.54 -0.83 -4.40
N VAL A 99 -2.85 -0.57 -4.26
CA VAL A 99 -3.57 -0.86 -3.03
C VAL A 99 -3.58 -2.37 -2.73
N TYR A 100 -3.82 -3.22 -3.73
CA TYR A 100 -3.80 -4.67 -3.53
C TYR A 100 -2.41 -5.19 -3.14
N GLU A 101 -1.34 -4.65 -3.73
CA GLU A 101 0.04 -4.99 -3.33
C GLU A 101 0.36 -4.53 -1.90
N ILE A 102 -0.12 -3.35 -1.49
CA ILE A 102 0.05 -2.86 -0.12
C ILE A 102 -0.71 -3.75 0.87
N LEU A 103 -1.91 -4.21 0.52
CA LEU A 103 -2.70 -5.10 1.37
C LEU A 103 -2.09 -6.52 1.45
N GLY A 104 -1.56 -7.06 0.34
CA GLY A 104 -1.00 -8.41 0.28
C GLY A 104 -2.02 -9.54 0.56
N LYS A 105 -1.57 -10.80 0.47
CA LYS A 105 -2.35 -12.03 0.77
C LYS A 105 -2.82 -12.15 2.23
N ASP A 106 -2.42 -11.22 3.11
CA ASP A 106 -2.81 -11.19 4.53
C ASP A 106 -4.20 -10.59 4.78
N SER A 107 -4.84 -10.05 3.75
CA SER A 107 -6.24 -9.63 3.84
C SER A 107 -7.14 -10.85 3.64
N SER A 108 -7.82 -11.28 4.71
CA SER A 108 -8.89 -12.29 4.66
C SER A 108 -9.99 -11.98 3.63
N VAL A 109 -10.08 -10.72 3.17
CA VAL A 109 -10.99 -10.27 2.11
C VAL A 109 -10.49 -10.64 0.71
N LEU A 110 -9.17 -10.76 0.50
CA LEU A 110 -8.55 -11.16 -0.76
C LEU A 110 -8.45 -12.67 -0.93
N ASN A 111 -8.36 -13.44 0.17
CA ASN A 111 -8.33 -14.91 0.16
C ASN A 111 -9.73 -15.54 0.04
N GLY A 112 -10.58 -14.97 -0.81
CA GLY A 112 -11.72 -15.72 -1.33
C GLY A 112 -11.19 -16.72 -2.34
N THR A 113 -11.09 -17.99 -1.92
CA THR A 113 -10.62 -19.18 -2.67
C THR A 113 -9.14 -19.18 -3.04
N GLU A 114 -8.39 -20.06 -2.37
CA GLU A 114 -7.05 -20.49 -2.74
C GLU A 114 -7.08 -21.10 -4.14
N GLU A 115 -6.43 -20.45 -5.10
CA GLU A 115 -5.74 -21.16 -6.16
C GLU A 115 -4.27 -20.73 -6.14
N THR A 116 -3.46 -21.76 -6.03
CA THR A 116 -2.01 -21.78 -5.92
C THR A 116 -1.35 -21.14 -7.13
N VAL A 117 -0.44 -20.20 -6.88
CA VAL A 117 0.76 -20.09 -7.71
C VAL A 117 1.93 -19.74 -6.83
N ALA A 118 2.88 -20.67 -6.87
CA ALA A 118 4.12 -20.74 -6.15
C ALA A 118 5.15 -19.72 -6.67
N GLU A 119 6.15 -19.47 -5.82
CA GLU A 119 7.49 -18.95 -6.11
C GLU A 119 7.55 -17.53 -6.72
N MET A 120 8.45 -16.64 -6.30
CA MET A 120 9.86 -16.87 -6.04
C MET A 120 10.34 -16.07 -4.83
N GLU A 121 10.96 -16.76 -3.89
CA GLU A 121 12.02 -16.20 -3.08
C GLU A 121 13.20 -15.83 -3.98
N THR A 122 13.83 -14.68 -3.73
CA THR A 122 15.29 -14.48 -3.82
C THR A 122 15.60 -13.07 -3.32
N ILE A 123 15.77 -12.97 -2.00
CA ILE A 123 16.44 -11.82 -1.38
C ILE A 123 17.94 -12.16 -1.39
N PRO A 124 18.80 -11.42 -2.11
CA PRO A 124 20.25 -11.62 -2.00
C PRO A 124 20.71 -11.17 -0.62
N LYS A 125 21.19 -12.13 0.19
CA LYS A 125 21.88 -11.85 1.45
C LYS A 125 23.27 -11.29 1.13
N CYS A 126 23.43 -9.97 1.28
CA CYS A 126 24.74 -9.38 1.51
C CYS A 126 25.25 -9.83 2.88
N VAL A 127 26.37 -10.55 2.93
CA VAL A 127 27.21 -10.73 4.12
C VAL A 127 28.65 -10.59 3.64
N HIS A 128 29.21 -9.37 3.62
CA HIS A 128 30.13 -8.84 4.64
C HIS A 128 31.21 -9.81 5.12
N TYR A 129 32.43 -9.53 4.64
CA TYR A 129 33.75 -9.68 5.27
C TYR A 129 33.93 -10.75 6.37
N PHE A 130 34.83 -11.71 6.11
CA PHE A 130 35.66 -12.28 7.15
C PHE A 130 37.13 -12.19 6.72
N ILE A 131 37.83 -11.34 7.47
CA ILE A 131 39.29 -11.25 7.56
C ILE A 131 39.77 -12.51 8.28
N LEU A 132 40.82 -13.15 7.75
CA LEU A 132 41.98 -13.67 8.48
C LEU A 132 43.08 -14.01 7.48
#